data_AF-H0Q176-F1
#
_entry.id   AF-H0Q176-F1
#
_cell.length_a   1.000
_cell.length_b   1.000
_cell.length_c   1.000
_cell.angle_alpha   90.00
_cell.angle_beta   90.00
_cell.angle_gamma   90.00
#
_symmetry.space_group_name_H-M   'P 1'
#
loop_
_entity.id
_entity.type
_entity.pdbx_description
1 polymer ?
#
loop_
_entity_poly.entity_id
_entity_poly.type
_entity_poly.pdbx_seq_one_letter_code
_entity_poly.pdbx_strand_id
1 'polypeptide(L)'
;MNTRDLHGQGYYAGGVTAADEKAKQADLDITELLASASPLAIKGLCFSPVQHGVRVSGDGCYLAALANILDRAMLGTFRQTFERNTRKTVHLEIPHPTMRLAKALLMRTTTDDLDAAAAEVVLRERKAREEETARARYEGEIQLLTPRGMAERLVAASMGRLLISSVIGGLTLKVSELLPVTHFKALARLTRYEAKTRLFRASCNDLNDLGWRLKLLALAERIGKSTKKVTVADIAARRERVRAKVRPLDMDFSEACEDFGEERARKWLQEGRLTETLAQVRAYEE
;
A
#
# COMPACT_ATOMS: atom_id res chain seq x y z
N MET A 1 -75.38 -19.28 -55.58
CA MET A 1 -74.94 -17.88 -55.76
C MET A 1 -74.07 -17.51 -54.56
N ASN A 2 -72.88 -17.01 -54.83
CA ASN A 2 -71.88 -16.54 -53.86
C ASN A 2 -72.35 -15.29 -53.13
N THR A 3 -72.10 -15.23 -51.81
CA THR A 3 -71.60 -14.02 -51.14
C THR A 3 -70.68 -14.42 -49.99
N ARG A 4 -69.43 -13.97 -50.11
CA ARG A 4 -68.43 -13.90 -49.05
C ARG A 4 -68.89 -12.90 -48.00
N ASP A 5 -68.66 -13.21 -46.73
CA ASP A 5 -68.34 -12.19 -45.73
C ASP A 5 -67.25 -12.73 -44.80
N LEU A 6 -66.05 -12.21 -45.02
CA LEU A 6 -64.86 -12.34 -44.19
C LEU A 6 -64.79 -11.10 -43.32
N HIS A 7 -65.20 -11.17 -42.06
CA HIS A 7 -64.76 -10.24 -41.02
C HIS A 7 -64.91 -10.89 -39.65
N GLY A 8 -63.81 -10.95 -38.88
CA GLY A 8 -63.85 -11.53 -37.54
C GLY A 8 -62.47 -11.71 -36.90
N GLN A 9 -61.74 -10.60 -36.76
CA GLN A 9 -60.81 -10.29 -35.67
C GLN A 9 -59.88 -11.40 -35.14
N GLY A 10 -58.62 -11.31 -35.54
CA GLY A 10 -57.53 -11.95 -34.81
C GLY A 10 -57.38 -11.33 -33.42
N TYR A 11 -57.68 -12.11 -32.39
CA TYR A 11 -57.24 -11.85 -31.03
C TYR A 11 -55.75 -12.21 -30.94
N TYR A 12 -54.86 -11.24 -31.22
CA TYR A 12 -53.52 -11.30 -30.64
C TYR A 12 -53.67 -10.99 -29.15
N ALA A 13 -53.83 -12.03 -28.35
CA ALA A 13 -53.52 -11.96 -26.94
C ALA A 13 -52.02 -11.62 -26.85
N GLY A 14 -51.71 -10.34 -26.61
CA GLY A 14 -50.36 -9.87 -26.36
C GLY A 14 -49.83 -10.57 -25.12
N GLY A 15 -49.10 -11.67 -25.34
CA GLY A 15 -48.41 -12.39 -24.28
C GLY A 15 -47.44 -11.42 -23.61
N VAL A 16 -47.68 -11.14 -22.34
CA VAL A 16 -46.73 -10.43 -21.49
C VAL A 16 -45.45 -11.24 -21.52
N THR A 17 -44.38 -10.69 -22.09
CA THR A 17 -43.12 -11.42 -22.18
C THR A 17 -42.45 -11.45 -20.81
N ALA A 18 -41.61 -12.43 -20.54
CA ALA A 18 -40.81 -12.47 -19.30
C ALA A 18 -39.92 -11.21 -19.12
N ALA A 19 -39.65 -10.47 -20.20
CA ALA A 19 -38.99 -9.17 -20.16
C ALA A 19 -39.93 -8.08 -19.63
N ASP A 20 -41.21 -8.09 -20.01
CA ASP A 20 -42.21 -7.14 -19.53
C ASP A 20 -42.54 -7.36 -18.05
N GLU A 21 -42.56 -8.61 -17.57
CA GLU A 21 -42.72 -8.90 -16.14
C GLU A 21 -41.50 -8.44 -15.32
N LYS A 22 -40.28 -8.63 -15.84
CA LYS A 22 -39.05 -8.13 -15.21
C LYS A 22 -39.00 -6.60 -15.16
N ALA A 23 -39.45 -5.93 -16.23
CA ALA A 23 -39.52 -4.47 -16.27
C ALA A 23 -40.55 -3.93 -15.25
N LYS A 24 -41.75 -4.54 -15.19
CA LYS A 24 -42.76 -4.18 -14.18
C LYS A 24 -42.28 -4.38 -12.75
N GLN A 25 -41.55 -5.48 -12.48
CA GLN A 25 -40.98 -5.73 -11.16
C GLN A 25 -39.88 -4.72 -10.80
N ALA A 26 -39.04 -4.33 -11.77
CA ALA A 26 -38.01 -3.33 -11.59
C ALA A 26 -38.59 -1.94 -11.24
N ASP A 27 -39.67 -1.54 -11.91
CA ASP A 27 -40.38 -0.29 -11.63
C ASP A 27 -41.05 -0.30 -10.24
N LEU A 28 -41.60 -1.44 -9.83
CA LEU A 28 -42.17 -1.64 -8.49
C LEU A 28 -41.09 -1.50 -7.41
N ASP A 29 -39.95 -2.18 -7.58
CA ASP A 29 -38.83 -2.13 -6.64
C ASP A 29 -38.25 -0.71 -6.49
N ILE A 30 -38.20 0.07 -7.59
CA ILE A 30 -37.83 1.49 -7.58
C ILE A 30 -38.83 2.30 -6.75
N THR A 31 -40.12 2.17 -7.04
CA THR A 31 -41.17 2.96 -6.40
C THR A 31 -41.21 2.73 -4.89
N GLU A 32 -41.05 1.47 -4.49
CA GLU A 32 -41.02 1.10 -3.08
C GLU A 32 -39.73 1.53 -2.37
N LEU A 33 -38.58 1.55 -3.06
CA LEU A 33 -37.34 2.11 -2.51
C LEU A 33 -37.49 3.62 -2.26
N LEU A 34 -38.06 4.35 -3.21
CA LEU A 34 -38.30 5.79 -3.08
C LEU A 34 -39.24 6.11 -1.91
N ALA A 35 -40.29 5.32 -1.72
CA ALA A 35 -41.18 5.45 -0.57
C ALA A 35 -40.47 5.16 0.75
N SER A 36 -39.63 4.12 0.80
CA SER A 36 -38.85 3.77 2.01
C SER A 36 -37.78 4.79 2.38
N ALA A 37 -37.28 5.54 1.40
CA ALA A 37 -36.24 6.55 1.58
C ALA A 37 -36.80 7.92 1.99
N SER A 38 -38.12 8.08 2.05
CA SER A 38 -38.80 9.34 2.40
C SER A 38 -38.33 9.95 3.75
N PRO A 39 -38.06 9.16 4.82
CA PRO A 39 -37.48 9.70 6.05
C PRO A 39 -36.03 10.19 5.89
N LEU A 40 -35.27 9.61 4.96
CA LEU A 40 -33.87 9.99 4.69
C LEU A 40 -33.78 11.23 3.79
N ALA A 41 -34.84 11.52 3.03
CA ALA A 41 -34.96 12.77 2.28
C ALA A 41 -34.96 14.02 3.17
N ILE A 42 -35.30 13.87 4.46
CA ILE A 42 -35.25 14.93 5.48
C ILE A 42 -33.81 15.44 5.69
N LYS A 43 -32.80 14.62 5.40
CA LYS A 43 -31.37 14.99 5.50
C LYS A 43 -30.78 15.49 4.17
N GLY A 44 -31.62 15.90 3.23
CA GLY A 44 -31.19 16.44 1.94
C GLY A 44 -30.67 15.37 0.96
N LEU A 45 -31.01 14.10 1.17
CA LEU A 45 -30.74 13.01 0.23
C LEU A 45 -31.91 12.87 -0.75
N CYS A 46 -31.64 13.11 -2.03
CA CYS A 46 -32.59 12.95 -3.12
C CYS A 46 -32.33 11.62 -3.82
N PHE A 47 -33.36 10.80 -3.93
CA PHE A 47 -33.33 9.52 -4.64
C PHE A 47 -34.04 9.69 -5.97
N SER A 48 -33.37 9.31 -7.06
CA SER A 48 -33.87 9.46 -8.43
C SER A 48 -33.69 8.14 -9.19
N PRO A 49 -34.72 7.68 -9.92
CA PRO A 49 -34.60 6.50 -10.75
C PRO A 49 -33.61 6.74 -11.89
N VAL A 50 -32.83 5.73 -12.23
CA VAL A 50 -31.95 5.69 -13.41
C VAL A 50 -32.12 4.36 -14.14
N GLN A 51 -31.70 4.28 -15.39
CA GLN A 51 -31.94 3.14 -16.29
C GLN A 51 -31.60 1.76 -15.70
N HIS A 52 -30.69 1.69 -14.73
CA HIS A 52 -30.25 0.43 -14.11
C HIS A 52 -30.27 0.44 -12.57
N GLY A 53 -31.07 1.31 -11.95
CA GLY A 53 -31.25 1.33 -10.49
C GLY A 53 -31.69 2.68 -9.94
N VAL A 54 -31.13 3.07 -8.80
CA VAL A 54 -31.44 4.36 -8.15
C VAL A 54 -30.17 5.14 -7.88
N ARG A 55 -30.18 6.42 -8.27
CA ARG A 55 -29.15 7.39 -7.95
C ARG A 55 -29.57 8.21 -6.74
N VAL A 56 -28.69 8.26 -5.76
CA VAL A 56 -28.78 9.13 -4.59
C VAL A 56 -27.84 10.30 -4.76
N SER A 57 -28.34 11.51 -4.55
CA SER A 57 -27.59 12.77 -4.56
C SER A 57 -27.93 13.59 -3.31
N GLY A 58 -27.02 14.43 -2.83
CA GLY A 58 -27.27 15.22 -1.63
C GLY A 58 -25.96 15.73 -1.03
N ASP A 59 -25.99 16.05 0.27
CA ASP A 59 -24.77 16.42 1.01
C ASP A 59 -23.76 15.27 0.99
N GLY A 60 -22.52 15.57 0.60
CA GLY A 60 -21.45 14.58 0.51
C GLY A 60 -21.17 13.82 1.81
N CYS A 61 -21.39 14.42 2.99
CA CYS A 61 -21.20 13.74 4.27
C CYS A 61 -22.26 12.66 4.48
N TYR A 62 -23.53 12.97 4.17
CA TYR A 62 -24.63 12.02 4.29
C TYR A 62 -24.62 10.97 3.18
N LEU A 63 -24.14 11.31 1.98
CA LEU A 63 -23.89 10.33 0.93
C LEU A 63 -22.77 9.35 1.30
N ALA A 64 -21.68 9.84 1.88
CA ALA A 64 -20.59 9.00 2.38
C ALA A 64 -21.03 8.15 3.58
N ALA A 65 -21.87 8.69 4.47
CA ALA A 65 -22.46 7.95 5.58
C ALA A 65 -23.35 6.80 5.06
N LEU A 66 -24.22 7.09 4.09
CA LEU A 66 -25.07 6.10 3.45
C LEU A 66 -24.24 5.02 2.73
N ALA A 67 -23.19 5.42 2.02
CA ALA A 67 -22.25 4.48 1.40
C ALA A 67 -21.60 3.55 2.45
N ASN A 68 -21.12 4.09 3.58
CA ASN A 68 -20.53 3.27 4.66
C ASN A 68 -21.54 2.28 5.26
N ILE A 69 -22.81 2.69 5.43
CA ILE A 69 -23.87 1.83 5.94
C ILE A 69 -24.14 0.67 4.96
N LEU A 70 -24.20 0.96 3.65
CA LEU A 70 -24.38 -0.04 2.61
C LEU A 70 -23.18 -1.00 2.52
N ASP A 71 -21.95 -0.48 2.61
CA ASP A 71 -20.71 -1.27 2.63
C ASP A 71 -20.68 -2.24 3.83
N ARG A 72 -21.02 -1.75 5.03
CA ARG A 72 -21.07 -2.57 6.26
C ARG A 72 -22.09 -3.70 6.16
N ALA A 73 -23.17 -3.49 5.43
CA ALA A 73 -24.19 -4.50 5.17
C ALA A 73 -23.79 -5.51 4.06
N MET A 74 -22.57 -5.42 3.51
CA MET A 74 -22.06 -6.24 2.41
C MET A 74 -22.97 -6.26 1.17
N LEU A 75 -23.70 -5.16 0.95
CA LEU A 75 -24.48 -4.99 -0.26
C LEU A 75 -23.50 -4.69 -1.39
N GLY A 76 -23.25 -5.69 -2.25
CA GLY A 76 -22.24 -5.61 -3.32
C GLY A 76 -22.29 -4.35 -4.18
N THR A 77 -21.16 -4.08 -4.84
CA THR A 77 -20.84 -3.00 -5.80
C THR A 77 -21.94 -1.93 -6.01
N PHE A 78 -21.97 -0.93 -5.15
CA PHE A 78 -22.55 0.37 -5.49
C PHE A 78 -21.48 1.28 -6.09
N ARG A 79 -21.87 2.21 -6.95
CA ARG A 79 -20.92 3.15 -7.58
C ARG A 79 -20.96 4.48 -6.86
N GLN A 80 -19.80 4.94 -6.41
CA GLN A 80 -19.61 6.29 -5.89
C GLN A 80 -18.97 7.16 -6.97
N THR A 81 -19.59 8.29 -7.26
CA THR A 81 -19.02 9.33 -8.13
C THR A 81 -18.52 10.46 -7.25
N PHE A 82 -17.27 10.86 -7.47
CA PHE A 82 -16.61 11.92 -6.72
C PHE A 82 -16.53 13.20 -7.55
N GLU A 83 -16.55 14.36 -6.89
CA GLU A 83 -16.36 15.66 -7.53
C GLU A 83 -14.92 15.78 -8.06
N ARG A 84 -14.73 16.52 -9.16
CA ARG A 84 -13.37 16.72 -9.71
C ARG A 84 -12.52 17.48 -8.69
N ASN A 85 -11.37 16.91 -8.34
CA ASN A 85 -10.39 17.44 -7.39
C ASN A 85 -10.77 17.38 -5.90
N THR A 86 -11.93 16.83 -5.55
CA THR A 86 -12.28 16.56 -4.14
C THR A 86 -12.65 15.09 -3.98
N ARG A 87 -12.30 14.45 -2.86
CA ARG A 87 -12.75 13.08 -2.56
C ARG A 87 -14.20 13.05 -2.05
N LYS A 88 -14.98 14.09 -2.35
CA LYS A 88 -16.34 14.25 -1.85
C LYS A 88 -17.29 13.47 -2.74
N THR A 89 -18.07 12.56 -2.16
CA THR A 89 -19.08 11.79 -2.88
C THR A 89 -20.21 12.72 -3.32
N VAL A 90 -20.51 12.74 -4.62
CA VAL A 90 -21.54 13.58 -5.24
C VAL A 90 -22.76 12.74 -5.61
N HIS A 91 -22.51 11.50 -6.05
CA HIS A 91 -23.55 10.56 -6.41
C HIS A 91 -23.21 9.17 -5.87
N LEU A 92 -24.27 8.48 -5.46
CA LEU A 92 -24.23 7.08 -5.08
C LEU A 92 -25.26 6.35 -5.94
N GLU A 93 -24.84 5.35 -6.72
CA GLU A 93 -25.74 4.53 -7.53
C GLU A 93 -25.91 3.14 -6.91
N ILE A 94 -27.16 2.81 -6.60
CA ILE A 94 -27.60 1.51 -6.08
C ILE A 94 -28.18 0.73 -7.26
N PRO A 95 -27.49 -0.31 -7.77
CA PRO A 95 -27.93 -1.05 -8.94
C PRO A 95 -29.10 -2.01 -8.62
N HIS A 96 -29.95 -2.30 -9.61
CA HIS A 96 -31.11 -3.20 -9.44
C HIS A 96 -30.86 -4.49 -8.63
N PRO A 97 -29.78 -5.26 -8.87
CA PRO A 97 -29.55 -6.52 -8.15
C PRO A 97 -29.46 -6.37 -6.63
N THR A 98 -29.07 -5.19 -6.14
CA THR A 98 -28.92 -4.92 -4.70
C THR A 98 -30.04 -4.04 -4.14
N MET A 99 -30.97 -3.55 -4.97
CA MET A 99 -32.04 -2.64 -4.55
C MET A 99 -32.96 -3.22 -3.48
N ARG A 100 -33.40 -4.48 -3.60
CA ARG A 100 -34.28 -5.10 -2.60
C ARG A 100 -33.63 -5.17 -1.21
N LEU A 101 -32.33 -5.44 -1.17
CA LEU A 101 -31.57 -5.49 0.07
C LEU A 101 -31.28 -4.08 0.60
N ALA A 102 -30.94 -3.14 -0.28
CA ALA A 102 -30.78 -1.73 0.08
C ALA A 102 -32.08 -1.17 0.65
N LYS A 103 -33.24 -1.48 0.08
CA LYS A 103 -34.56 -1.13 0.61
C LYS A 103 -34.77 -1.65 2.02
N ALA A 104 -34.52 -2.95 2.23
CA ALA A 104 -34.68 -3.56 3.54
C ALA A 104 -33.76 -2.92 4.59
N LEU A 105 -32.56 -2.49 4.20
CA LEU A 105 -31.63 -1.79 5.07
C LEU A 105 -32.09 -0.35 5.35
N LEU A 106 -32.49 0.39 4.33
CA LEU A 106 -32.94 1.78 4.46
C LEU A 106 -34.21 1.90 5.30
N MET A 107 -35.14 0.95 5.17
CA MET A 107 -36.33 0.87 6.03
C MET A 107 -36.01 0.70 7.52
N ARG A 108 -34.81 0.18 7.84
CA ARG A 108 -34.34 -0.05 9.22
C ARG A 108 -33.33 1.01 9.67
N THR A 109 -32.88 1.86 8.76
CA THR A 109 -31.90 2.91 9.05
C THR A 109 -32.66 4.15 9.50
N THR A 110 -32.43 4.57 10.74
CA THR A 110 -33.02 5.79 11.27
C THR A 110 -32.23 7.03 10.83
N THR A 111 -32.82 8.21 11.01
CA THR A 111 -32.08 9.47 10.82
C THR A 111 -30.91 9.60 11.78
N ASP A 112 -31.02 9.02 12.98
CA ASP A 112 -29.98 9.06 14.02
C ASP A 112 -28.79 8.16 13.64
N ASP A 113 -29.06 7.00 13.03
CA ASP A 113 -28.01 6.13 12.48
C ASP A 113 -27.22 6.84 11.38
N LEU A 114 -27.93 7.60 10.54
CA LEU A 114 -27.33 8.37 9.47
C LEU A 114 -26.51 9.57 10.02
N ASP A 115 -27.00 10.25 11.05
CA ASP A 115 -26.29 11.33 11.73
C ASP A 115 -25.01 10.82 12.43
N ALA A 116 -25.10 9.67 13.11
CA ALA A 116 -23.94 9.04 13.75
C ALA A 116 -22.87 8.63 12.71
N ALA A 117 -23.29 8.02 11.60
CA ALA A 117 -22.39 7.65 10.51
C ALA A 117 -21.79 8.90 9.83
N ALA A 118 -22.56 9.98 9.65
CA ALA A 118 -22.05 11.24 9.11
C ALA A 118 -21.03 11.88 10.05
N ALA A 119 -21.27 11.88 11.36
CA ALA A 119 -20.30 12.37 12.35
C ALA A 119 -19.00 11.56 12.32
N GLU A 120 -19.06 10.24 12.14
CA GLU A 120 -17.89 9.37 11.99
C GLU A 120 -17.08 9.74 10.74
N VAL A 121 -17.75 9.97 9.60
CA VAL A 121 -17.10 10.41 8.36
C VAL A 121 -16.38 11.74 8.57
N VAL A 122 -17.07 12.74 9.14
CA VAL A 122 -16.51 14.07 9.39
C VAL A 122 -15.27 14.00 10.31
N LEU A 123 -15.36 13.21 11.39
CA LEU A 123 -14.23 13.01 12.30
C LEU A 123 -13.04 12.34 11.62
N ARG A 124 -13.30 11.34 10.76
CA ARG A 124 -12.25 10.65 10.00
C ARG A 124 -11.57 11.57 9.00
N GLU A 125 -12.34 12.37 8.27
CA GLU A 125 -11.80 13.36 7.33
C GLU A 125 -10.98 14.43 8.06
N ARG A 126 -11.46 14.91 9.20
CA ARG A 126 -10.74 15.86 10.04
C ARG A 126 -9.40 15.29 10.51
N LYS A 127 -9.39 14.07 11.04
CA LYS A 127 -8.15 13.38 11.44
C LYS A 127 -7.19 13.22 10.27
N ALA A 128 -7.68 12.80 9.10
CA ALA A 128 -6.85 12.65 7.91
C ALA A 128 -6.22 13.98 7.47
N ARG A 129 -6.97 15.09 7.53
CA ARG A 129 -6.44 16.44 7.25
C ARG A 129 -5.43 16.90 8.30
N GLU A 130 -5.70 16.62 9.57
CA GLU A 130 -4.76 16.93 10.67
C GLU A 130 -3.45 16.14 10.51
N GLU A 131 -3.52 14.86 10.12
CA GLU A 131 -2.35 14.03 9.83
C GLU A 131 -1.59 14.52 8.59
N GLU A 132 -2.29 14.89 7.52
CA GLU A 132 -1.68 15.44 6.30
C GLU A 132 -0.98 16.77 6.57
N THR A 133 -1.64 17.67 7.30
CA THR A 133 -1.04 18.96 7.68
C THR A 133 0.12 18.78 8.65
N ALA A 134 0.04 17.87 9.62
CA ALA A 134 1.14 17.54 10.50
C ALA A 134 2.33 16.97 9.72
N ARG A 135 2.07 16.09 8.75
CA ARG A 135 3.10 15.53 7.86
C ARG A 135 3.74 16.61 7.00
N ALA A 136 2.95 17.48 6.36
CA ALA A 136 3.46 18.58 5.56
C ALA A 136 4.32 19.56 6.38
N ARG A 137 3.90 19.86 7.62
CA ARG A 137 4.70 20.67 8.55
C ARG A 137 6.03 20.00 8.87
N TYR A 138 6.01 18.71 9.23
CA TYR A 138 7.22 17.95 9.52
C TYR A 138 8.17 17.90 8.31
N GLU A 139 7.65 17.62 7.11
CA GLU A 139 8.44 17.61 5.88
C GLU A 139 9.04 18.99 5.59
N GLY A 140 8.28 20.06 5.80
CA GLY A 140 8.75 21.45 5.70
C GLY A 140 9.86 21.77 6.70
N GLU A 141 9.74 21.35 7.96
CA GLU A 141 10.80 21.48 8.97
C GLU A 141 12.08 20.78 8.51
N ILE A 142 11.99 19.54 8.03
CA ILE A 142 13.15 18.76 7.58
C ILE A 142 13.80 19.39 6.34
N GLN A 143 13.01 19.94 5.42
CA GLN A 143 13.53 20.61 4.23
C GLN A 143 14.38 21.84 4.58
N LEU A 144 13.97 22.59 5.60
CA LEU A 144 14.65 23.81 6.02
C LEU A 144 15.91 23.55 6.89
N LEU A 145 16.15 22.31 7.30
CA LEU A 145 17.34 21.98 8.09
C LEU A 145 18.62 22.23 7.29
N THR A 146 19.58 22.88 7.96
CA THR A 146 20.96 22.95 7.48
C THR A 146 21.61 21.56 7.55
N PRO A 147 22.71 21.30 6.82
CA PRO A 147 23.44 20.03 6.93
C PRO A 147 23.83 19.68 8.37
N ARG A 148 24.22 20.68 9.16
CA ARG A 148 24.51 20.51 10.59
C ARG A 148 23.26 20.17 11.40
N GLY A 149 22.16 20.90 11.22
CA GLY A 149 20.90 20.63 11.92
C GLY A 149 20.34 19.23 11.59
N MET A 150 20.48 18.80 10.34
CA MET A 150 20.14 17.45 9.91
C MET A 150 20.99 16.40 10.64
N ALA A 151 22.30 16.63 10.70
CA ALA A 151 23.23 15.73 11.38
C ALA A 151 22.90 15.61 12.89
N GLU A 152 22.62 16.72 13.57
CA GLU A 152 22.21 16.74 14.98
C GLU A 152 20.90 15.99 15.21
N ARG A 153 19.90 16.17 14.32
CA ARG A 153 18.62 15.44 14.37
C ARG A 153 18.82 13.93 14.20
N LEU A 154 19.76 13.50 13.36
CA LEU A 154 20.11 12.09 13.19
C LEU A 154 20.74 11.47 14.44
N VAL A 155 21.65 12.19 15.10
CA VAL A 155 22.26 11.74 16.36
C VAL A 155 21.17 11.55 17.42
N ALA A 156 20.29 12.55 17.58
CA ALA A 156 19.18 12.49 18.52
C ALA A 156 18.22 11.32 18.22
N ALA A 157 17.79 11.18 16.96
CA ALA A 157 16.87 10.12 16.52
C ALA A 157 17.47 8.71 16.72
N SER A 158 18.78 8.56 16.55
CA SER A 158 19.49 7.30 16.78
C SER A 158 19.86 7.03 18.24
N MET A 159 19.49 7.91 19.17
CA MET A 159 19.88 7.84 20.59
C MET A 159 21.40 7.75 20.78
N GLY A 160 22.17 8.51 19.99
CA GLY A 160 23.63 8.54 20.07
C GLY A 160 24.35 7.34 19.44
N ARG A 161 23.63 6.44 18.77
CA ARG A 161 24.23 5.29 18.07
C ARG A 161 24.91 5.70 16.77
N LEU A 162 24.38 6.70 16.09
CA LEU A 162 25.05 7.39 15.01
C LEU A 162 25.74 8.63 15.56
N LEU A 163 27.00 8.83 15.19
CA LEU A 163 27.84 9.95 15.56
C LEU A 163 28.25 10.71 14.30
N ILE A 164 28.33 12.03 14.40
CA ILE A 164 28.76 12.89 13.30
C ILE A 164 30.29 12.90 13.30
N SER A 165 30.88 12.52 12.17
CA SER A 165 32.33 12.65 11.96
C SER A 165 32.69 13.93 11.21
N SER A 166 31.89 14.32 10.22
CA SER A 166 32.06 15.57 9.46
C SER A 166 30.78 15.92 8.72
N VAL A 167 30.56 17.21 8.50
CA VAL A 167 29.51 17.76 7.61
C VAL A 167 30.11 18.61 6.47
N ILE A 168 31.44 18.64 6.35
CA ILE A 168 32.15 19.43 5.34
C ILE A 168 32.25 18.61 4.05
N GLY A 169 31.68 19.13 2.96
CA GLY A 169 31.68 18.45 1.65
C GLY A 169 30.72 17.26 1.55
N GLY A 170 29.84 17.09 2.55
CA GLY A 170 28.87 15.99 2.63
C GLY A 170 28.67 15.54 4.07
N LEU A 171 27.80 14.56 4.30
CA LEU A 171 27.57 13.99 5.62
C LEU A 171 28.45 12.75 5.81
N THR A 172 29.26 12.76 6.87
CA THR A 172 30.02 11.58 7.28
C THR A 172 29.60 11.15 8.68
N LEU A 173 29.11 9.92 8.79
CA LEU A 173 28.65 9.30 10.01
C LEU A 173 29.59 8.17 10.45
N LYS A 174 29.77 8.06 11.76
CA LYS A 174 30.37 6.91 12.43
C LYS A 174 29.30 6.25 13.29
N VAL A 175 29.42 4.95 13.52
CA VAL A 175 28.56 4.26 14.48
C VAL A 175 29.34 4.04 15.76
N SER A 176 28.71 4.31 16.91
CA SER A 176 29.33 4.10 18.23
C SER A 176 29.40 2.63 18.63
N GLU A 177 28.45 1.81 18.16
CA GLU A 177 28.36 0.38 18.45
C GLU A 177 28.06 -0.47 17.20
N LEU A 178 28.16 -1.79 17.31
CA LEU A 178 27.84 -2.69 16.21
C LEU A 178 26.33 -2.73 15.98
N LEU A 179 25.90 -2.37 14.77
CA LEU A 179 24.49 -2.45 14.38
C LEU A 179 24.08 -3.87 13.99
N PRO A 180 22.80 -4.24 14.19
CA PRO A 180 22.18 -5.34 13.48
C PRO A 180 22.44 -5.26 11.98
N VAL A 181 22.72 -6.41 11.35
CA VAL A 181 23.06 -6.50 9.91
C VAL A 181 22.01 -5.85 9.02
N THR A 182 20.73 -5.90 9.41
CA THR A 182 19.62 -5.25 8.71
C THR A 182 19.78 -3.73 8.69
N HIS A 183 20.06 -3.12 9.84
CA HIS A 183 20.30 -1.67 9.95
C HIS A 183 21.60 -1.25 9.28
N PHE A 184 22.67 -2.02 9.48
CA PHE A 184 23.94 -1.77 8.80
C PHE A 184 23.77 -1.76 7.28
N LYS A 185 23.11 -2.78 6.71
CA LYS A 185 22.85 -2.85 5.26
C LYS A 185 21.94 -1.74 4.77
N ALA A 186 20.91 -1.38 5.53
CA ALA A 186 20.03 -0.28 5.18
C ALA A 186 20.80 1.05 5.16
N LEU A 187 21.67 1.28 6.15
CA LEU A 187 22.49 2.48 6.23
C LEU A 187 23.51 2.52 5.09
N ALA A 188 24.19 1.41 4.80
CA ALA A 188 25.13 1.26 3.69
C ALA A 188 24.49 1.29 2.29
N ARG A 189 23.15 1.27 2.19
CA ARG A 189 22.43 1.46 0.92
C ARG A 189 22.00 2.92 0.72
N LEU A 190 21.60 3.58 1.80
CA LEU A 190 21.26 5.02 1.76
C LEU A 190 22.51 5.88 1.70
N THR A 191 23.63 5.40 2.24
CA THR A 191 24.93 6.07 2.26
C THR A 191 25.98 5.15 1.64
N ARG A 192 27.17 5.66 1.36
CA ARG A 192 28.32 4.88 0.93
C ARG A 192 29.16 4.45 2.14
N TYR A 193 29.24 3.15 2.40
CA TYR A 193 30.11 2.63 3.46
C TYR A 193 31.56 2.48 2.97
N GLU A 194 32.51 3.05 3.73
CA GLU A 194 33.94 2.91 3.50
C GLU A 194 34.56 1.97 4.52
N ALA A 195 34.95 0.76 4.09
CA ALA A 195 35.43 -0.29 4.99
C ALA A 195 36.75 0.06 5.71
N LYS A 196 37.63 0.85 5.07
CA LYS A 196 38.94 1.23 5.63
C LYS A 196 38.79 2.13 6.85
N THR A 197 37.95 3.16 6.75
CA THR A 197 37.71 4.14 7.82
C THR A 197 36.53 3.74 8.72
N ARG A 198 35.73 2.76 8.27
CA ARG A 198 34.45 2.33 8.88
C ARG A 198 33.44 3.46 8.99
N LEU A 199 33.44 4.37 8.02
CA LEU A 199 32.55 5.52 7.96
C LEU A 199 31.46 5.34 6.91
N PHE A 200 30.33 5.98 7.13
CA PHE A 200 29.22 6.10 6.20
C PHE A 200 29.23 7.51 5.63
N ARG A 201 29.34 7.65 4.31
CA ARG A 201 29.45 8.93 3.61
C ARG A 201 28.24 9.17 2.72
N ALA A 202 27.67 10.36 2.75
CA ALA A 202 26.66 10.83 1.82
C ALA A 202 27.11 12.15 1.20
N SER A 203 26.78 12.34 -0.07
CA SER A 203 27.14 13.53 -0.83
C SER A 203 26.27 14.73 -0.43
N CYS A 204 26.69 15.94 -0.83
CA CYS A 204 25.86 17.13 -0.69
C CYS A 204 24.54 17.04 -1.49
N ASN A 205 24.54 16.31 -2.61
CA ASN A 205 23.32 16.13 -3.42
C ASN A 205 22.29 15.28 -2.66
N ASP A 206 22.74 14.20 -2.01
CA ASP A 206 21.88 13.36 -1.16
C ASP A 206 21.30 14.18 0.00
N LEU A 207 22.12 15.06 0.58
CA LEU A 207 21.69 15.99 1.61
C LEU A 207 20.69 17.04 1.12
N ASN A 208 20.52 17.29 -0.17
CA ASN A 208 19.54 18.25 -0.67
C ASN A 208 18.20 17.59 -1.05
N ASP A 209 18.15 16.26 -1.14
CA ASP A 209 16.94 15.50 -1.43
C ASP A 209 16.12 15.26 -0.15
N LEU A 210 14.91 15.84 -0.09
CA LEU A 210 13.95 15.64 1.00
C LEU A 210 13.61 14.17 1.22
N GLY A 211 13.37 13.44 0.13
CA GLY A 211 13.00 12.03 0.20
C GLY A 211 14.12 11.19 0.80
N TRP A 212 15.37 11.53 0.48
CA TRP A 212 16.54 10.92 1.10
C TRP A 212 16.69 11.28 2.58
N ARG A 213 16.54 12.57 2.94
CA ARG A 213 16.58 13.04 4.34
C ARG A 213 15.58 12.30 5.22
N LEU A 214 14.32 12.20 4.78
CA LEU A 214 13.25 11.51 5.51
C LEU A 214 13.55 10.02 5.67
N LYS A 215 14.03 9.35 4.62
CA LYS A 215 14.43 7.93 4.69
C LYS A 215 15.57 7.70 5.67
N LEU A 216 16.55 8.60 5.70
CA LEU A 216 17.68 8.49 6.62
C LEU A 216 17.26 8.73 8.07
N LEU A 217 16.40 9.72 8.33
CA LEU A 217 15.83 9.95 9.68
C LEU A 217 15.01 8.76 10.16
N ALA A 218 14.11 8.24 9.32
CA ALA A 218 13.34 7.05 9.65
C ALA A 218 14.22 5.82 9.91
N LEU A 219 15.37 5.71 9.24
CA LEU A 219 16.36 4.68 9.56
C LEU A 219 17.06 4.95 10.90
N ALA A 220 17.45 6.19 11.18
CA ALA A 220 18.07 6.58 12.45
C ALA A 220 17.14 6.29 13.63
N GLU A 221 15.84 6.60 13.54
CA GLU A 221 14.85 6.27 14.57
C GLU A 221 14.72 4.76 14.80
N ARG A 222 14.71 3.96 13.72
CA ARG A 222 14.70 2.50 13.84
C ARG A 222 15.98 1.97 14.47
N ILE A 223 17.12 2.58 14.18
CA ILE A 223 18.39 2.27 14.85
C ILE A 223 18.30 2.59 16.33
N GLY A 224 17.76 3.75 16.72
CA GLY A 224 17.59 4.13 18.13
C GLY A 224 16.69 3.15 18.89
N LYS A 225 15.56 2.74 18.29
CA LYS A 225 14.59 1.79 18.87
C LYS A 225 15.09 0.35 18.92
N SER A 226 16.16 -0.01 18.21
CA SER A 226 16.65 -1.40 18.18
C SER A 226 17.15 -1.83 19.56
N THR A 227 16.55 -2.84 20.16
CA THR A 227 17.05 -3.43 21.42
C THR A 227 18.14 -4.48 21.19
N LYS A 228 18.30 -4.93 19.93
CA LYS A 228 19.24 -5.99 19.58
C LYS A 228 20.67 -5.49 19.64
N LYS A 229 21.43 -6.00 20.60
CA LYS A 229 22.89 -5.87 20.67
C LYS A 229 23.53 -6.87 19.72
N VAL A 230 24.54 -6.43 18.99
CA VAL A 230 25.40 -7.31 18.17
C VAL A 230 26.78 -7.28 18.77
N THR A 231 27.31 -8.45 19.08
CA THR A 231 28.68 -8.59 19.59
C THR A 231 29.63 -9.02 18.48
N VAL A 232 30.94 -8.88 18.73
CA VAL A 232 31.97 -9.44 17.85
C VAL A 232 31.84 -10.97 17.76
N ALA A 233 31.47 -11.63 18.86
CA ALA A 233 31.22 -13.06 18.91
C ALA A 233 30.05 -13.47 17.97
N ASP A 234 28.96 -12.70 17.94
CA ASP A 234 27.85 -12.94 17.01
C ASP A 234 28.29 -12.87 15.54
N ILE A 235 29.18 -11.92 15.22
CA ILE A 235 29.73 -11.76 13.87
C ILE A 235 30.65 -12.93 13.54
N ALA A 236 31.53 -13.34 14.45
CA ALA A 236 32.42 -14.48 14.29
C ALA A 236 31.62 -15.78 14.08
N ALA A 237 30.64 -16.07 14.95
CA ALA A 237 29.76 -17.22 14.84
C ALA A 237 28.94 -17.22 13.54
N ARG A 238 28.57 -16.03 13.03
CA ARG A 238 27.91 -15.93 11.73
C ARG A 238 28.87 -16.21 10.57
N ARG A 239 30.09 -15.71 10.61
CA ARG A 239 31.13 -16.02 9.61
C ARG A 239 31.42 -17.51 9.59
N GLU A 240 31.50 -18.13 10.75
CA GLU A 240 31.75 -19.56 10.88
C GLU A 240 30.59 -20.38 10.30
N ARG A 241 29.34 -20.02 10.59
CA ARG A 241 28.17 -20.65 9.95
C ARG A 241 28.11 -20.46 8.43
N VAL A 242 28.65 -19.36 7.89
CA VAL A 242 28.72 -19.16 6.44
C VAL A 242 29.82 -20.04 5.84
N ARG A 243 30.99 -20.13 6.49
CA ARG A 243 32.06 -21.05 6.10
C ARG A 243 31.61 -22.51 6.17
N ALA A 244 30.94 -22.92 7.24
CA ALA A 244 30.39 -24.26 7.38
C ALA A 244 29.25 -24.59 6.39
N LYS A 245 28.66 -23.56 5.75
CA LYS A 245 27.64 -23.72 4.69
C LYS A 245 28.22 -23.76 3.28
N VAL A 246 29.54 -23.62 3.14
CA VAL A 246 30.23 -23.84 1.86
C VAL A 246 30.00 -25.31 1.50
N ARG A 247 29.03 -25.56 0.62
CA ARG A 247 28.70 -26.92 0.18
C ARG A 247 29.80 -27.39 -0.79
N PRO A 248 30.34 -28.60 -0.59
CA PRO A 248 31.09 -29.28 -1.62
C PRO A 248 30.23 -29.35 -2.88
N LEU A 249 30.81 -28.98 -3.99
CA LEU A 249 30.35 -29.27 -5.33
C LEU A 249 31.02 -30.60 -5.70
N ASP A 250 30.21 -31.58 -6.08
CA ASP A 250 30.70 -32.88 -6.55
C ASP A 250 31.16 -32.72 -8.01
N MET A 251 32.21 -31.93 -8.20
CA MET A 251 32.83 -31.61 -9.49
C MET A 251 34.31 -31.35 -9.28
N ASP A 252 35.12 -31.77 -10.25
CA ASP A 252 36.57 -31.53 -10.25
C ASP A 252 36.92 -30.14 -10.82
N PHE A 253 38.19 -29.77 -10.81
CA PHE A 253 38.63 -28.46 -11.27
C PHE A 253 38.47 -28.27 -12.77
N SER A 254 38.63 -29.33 -13.57
CA SER A 254 38.48 -29.27 -15.03
C SER A 254 37.03 -29.04 -15.41
N GLU A 255 36.11 -29.82 -14.83
CA GLU A 255 34.65 -29.69 -15.03
C GLU A 255 34.16 -28.30 -14.61
N ALA A 256 34.64 -27.78 -13.47
CA ALA A 256 34.31 -26.43 -13.03
C ALA A 256 34.86 -25.33 -13.96
N CYS A 257 36.03 -25.54 -14.56
CA CYS A 257 36.61 -24.61 -15.54
C CYS A 257 35.79 -24.59 -16.83
N GLU A 258 35.37 -25.75 -17.33
CA GLU A 258 34.57 -25.90 -18.55
C GLU A 258 33.18 -25.27 -18.40
N ASP A 259 32.49 -25.55 -17.30
CA ASP A 259 31.11 -25.12 -17.12
C ASP A 259 30.98 -23.65 -16.67
N PHE A 260 31.93 -23.15 -15.88
CA PHE A 260 31.77 -21.86 -15.17
C PHE A 260 32.93 -20.88 -15.36
N GLY A 261 33.98 -21.29 -16.07
CA GLY A 261 35.18 -20.50 -16.32
C GLY A 261 36.22 -20.57 -15.20
N GLU A 262 37.48 -20.44 -15.60
CA GLU A 262 38.65 -20.65 -14.76
C GLU A 262 38.72 -19.74 -13.51
N GLU A 263 38.37 -18.45 -13.63
CA GLU A 263 38.33 -17.52 -12.48
C GLU A 263 37.41 -18.03 -11.37
N ARG A 264 36.29 -18.63 -11.75
CA ARG A 264 35.27 -19.12 -10.83
C ARG A 264 35.65 -20.48 -10.25
N ALA A 265 36.20 -21.36 -11.08
CA ALA A 265 36.77 -22.63 -10.65
C ALA A 265 37.90 -22.43 -9.62
N ARG A 266 38.85 -21.52 -9.88
CA ARG A 266 39.94 -21.18 -8.95
C ARG A 266 39.42 -20.66 -7.61
N LYS A 267 38.35 -19.86 -7.64
CA LYS A 267 37.71 -19.36 -6.42
C LYS A 267 37.06 -20.49 -5.62
N TRP A 268 36.38 -21.42 -6.28
CA TRP A 268 35.78 -22.59 -5.62
C TRP A 268 36.84 -23.57 -5.10
N LEU A 269 37.95 -23.75 -5.82
CA LEU A 269 39.09 -24.53 -5.36
C LEU A 269 39.70 -23.95 -4.07
N GLN A 270 39.90 -22.62 -4.02
CA GLN A 270 40.38 -21.92 -2.82
C GLN A 270 39.38 -21.97 -1.65
N GLU A 271 38.09 -21.98 -1.96
CA GLU A 271 37.01 -22.13 -0.98
C GLU A 271 36.84 -23.58 -0.49
N GLY A 272 37.61 -24.55 -1.02
CA GLY A 272 37.51 -25.97 -0.68
C GLY A 272 36.18 -26.60 -1.13
N ARG A 273 35.61 -26.07 -2.23
CA ARG A 273 34.31 -26.50 -2.75
C ARG A 273 34.41 -27.59 -3.80
N LEU A 274 35.54 -27.75 -4.46
CA LEU A 274 35.72 -28.78 -5.48
C LEU A 274 36.19 -30.08 -4.83
N THR A 275 36.00 -31.20 -5.53
CA THR A 275 36.46 -32.52 -5.06
C THR A 275 37.98 -32.59 -4.95
N GLU A 276 38.68 -31.84 -5.79
CA GLU A 276 40.14 -31.75 -5.81
C GLU A 276 40.66 -30.67 -4.87
N THR A 277 41.84 -30.96 -4.30
CA THR A 277 42.60 -30.01 -3.48
C THR A 277 43.53 -29.18 -4.37
N LEU A 278 43.90 -28.00 -3.86
CA LEU A 278 44.91 -27.12 -4.49
C LEU A 278 46.24 -27.83 -4.80
N ALA A 279 46.62 -28.84 -4.02
CA ALA A 279 47.83 -29.62 -4.25
C ALA A 279 47.68 -30.60 -5.43
N GLN A 280 46.49 -31.20 -5.60
CA GLN A 280 46.21 -32.10 -6.72
C GLN A 280 46.17 -31.35 -8.04
N VAL A 281 45.50 -30.19 -8.09
CA VAL A 281 45.45 -29.37 -9.31
C VAL A 281 46.83 -28.87 -9.74
N ARG A 282 47.67 -28.43 -8.79
CA ARG A 282 49.04 -27.99 -9.11
C ARG A 282 49.93 -29.10 -9.65
N ALA A 283 49.71 -30.35 -9.25
CA ALA A 283 50.47 -31.49 -9.76
C ALA A 283 50.14 -31.81 -11.23
N TYR A 284 49.03 -31.29 -11.77
CA TYR A 284 48.69 -31.40 -13.20
C TYR A 284 49.19 -30.22 -14.04
N GLU A 285 49.52 -29.09 -13.39
CA GLU A 285 50.02 -27.88 -14.06
C GLU A 285 51.56 -27.86 -14.18
N GLU A 286 52.26 -28.75 -13.47
CA GLU A 286 53.70 -29.03 -13.57
C GLU A 286 54.01 -30.12 -14.61
#